data_AF-A0A8D0ECV5-F1
#
_entry.id   AF-A0A8D0ECV5-F1
#
_cell.length_a   1.000
_cell.length_b   1.000
_cell.length_c   1.000
_cell.angle_alpha   90.00
_cell.angle_beta   90.00
_cell.angle_gamma   90.00
#
_symmetry.space_group_name_H-M   'P 1'
#
loop_
_entity.id
_entity.type
_entity.pdbx_description
1 polymer ?
#
loop_
_entity_poly.entity_id
_entity_poly.type
_entity_poly.pdbx_seq_one_letter_code
_entity_poly.pdbx_strand_id
1 'polypeptide(L)'
;MHVPLRKKTLEIPSPTEKDWLKKDEEEDFFLKDPDKMFDSLPQPVRMVSKLVNLLLERAWEEIEGKHPLLQETKQQKLSTALYQPSDEFEIAGTANCIVASRIYIFMGISTGLSVFSMLTSEQLCAWEAARLEINTIQISDLADSSYLLGTVDELGRYH
;
A
#
# COMPACT_ATOMS: atom_id res chain seq x y z
N MET A 1 39.29 -34.06 -64.61
CA MET A 1 38.38 -33.27 -65.47
C MET A 1 38.00 -32.02 -64.68
N HIS A 2 38.62 -30.88 -64.97
CA HIS A 2 38.36 -29.60 -64.28
C HIS A 2 37.91 -28.57 -65.32
N VAL A 3 36.75 -27.96 -65.07
CA VAL A 3 36.12 -26.96 -65.95
C VAL A 3 36.79 -25.59 -65.70
N PRO A 4 37.31 -24.89 -66.72
CA PRO A 4 37.88 -23.57 -66.53
C PRO A 4 36.77 -22.51 -66.60
N LEU A 5 36.60 -21.73 -65.52
CA LEU A 5 35.78 -20.51 -65.52
C LEU A 5 36.53 -19.41 -66.30
N ARG A 6 36.02 -19.09 -67.49
CA ARG A 6 36.45 -17.91 -68.28
C ARG A 6 36.12 -16.63 -67.50
N LYS A 7 37.14 -15.90 -67.03
CA LYS A 7 37.00 -14.51 -66.60
C LYS A 7 36.75 -13.64 -67.81
N LYS A 8 35.49 -13.28 -68.08
CA LYS A 8 35.12 -12.28 -69.08
C LYS A 8 34.98 -10.95 -68.35
N THR A 9 35.94 -10.05 -68.53
CA THR A 9 35.83 -8.66 -68.08
C THR A 9 34.66 -8.03 -68.83
N LEU A 10 33.57 -7.74 -68.12
CA LEU A 10 32.46 -6.94 -68.65
C LEU A 10 32.87 -5.47 -68.47
N GLU A 11 33.23 -4.81 -69.57
CA GLU A 11 33.35 -3.35 -69.56
C GLU A 11 31.93 -2.76 -69.45
N ILE A 12 31.71 -1.96 -68.40
CA ILE A 12 30.46 -1.25 -68.17
C ILE A 12 30.51 0.02 -69.03
N PRO A 13 29.56 0.24 -69.96
CA PRO A 13 29.53 1.47 -70.73
C PRO A 13 29.26 2.68 -69.81
N SER A 14 29.91 3.80 -70.08
CA SER A 14 29.69 5.04 -69.33
C SER A 14 28.24 5.53 -69.56
N PRO A 15 27.54 5.98 -68.49
CA PRO A 15 26.15 6.37 -68.61
C PRO A 15 26.03 7.65 -69.45
N THR A 16 25.05 7.71 -70.34
CA THR A 16 24.75 8.90 -71.13
C THR A 16 23.73 9.77 -70.39
N GLU A 17 23.81 11.11 -70.51
CA GLU A 17 22.92 12.08 -69.84
C GLU A 17 21.40 11.80 -69.97
N LYS A 18 20.99 10.97 -70.92
CA LYS A 18 19.59 10.55 -71.12
C LYS A 18 19.08 9.51 -70.11
N ASP A 19 19.98 8.84 -69.39
CA ASP A 19 19.63 7.80 -68.40
C ASP A 19 19.57 8.35 -66.95
N TRP A 20 19.81 9.64 -66.77
CA TRP A 20 19.69 10.28 -65.48
C TRP A 20 18.21 10.63 -65.24
N LEU A 21 17.71 10.25 -64.06
CA LEU A 21 16.44 10.77 -63.57
C LEU A 21 16.48 12.30 -63.66
N LYS A 22 15.40 12.91 -64.16
CA LYS A 22 15.29 14.37 -64.20
C LYS A 22 15.41 14.89 -62.78
N LYS A 23 16.15 15.97 -62.60
CA LYS A 23 16.49 16.56 -61.29
C LYS A 23 15.25 16.86 -60.43
N ASP A 24 14.11 17.10 -61.06
CA ASP A 24 12.84 17.40 -60.42
C ASP A 24 12.12 16.13 -59.87
N GLU A 25 12.54 14.93 -60.28
CA GLU A 25 12.02 13.63 -59.81
C GLU A 25 12.90 13.00 -58.71
N GLU A 26 14.11 13.52 -58.49
CA GLU A 26 15.01 13.06 -57.42
C GLU A 26 14.46 13.44 -56.03
N GLU A 27 13.94 14.65 -55.86
CA GLU A 27 13.44 15.11 -54.56
C GLU A 27 12.21 14.32 -54.07
N ASP A 28 11.35 13.88 -55.00
CA ASP A 28 10.15 13.09 -54.68
C ASP A 28 10.45 11.59 -54.43
N PHE A 29 11.63 11.10 -54.83
CA PHE A 29 12.03 9.70 -54.60
C PHE A 29 12.67 9.49 -53.21
N PHE A 30 13.40 10.50 -52.69
CA PHE A 30 14.01 10.43 -51.36
C PHE A 30 13.06 10.75 -50.20
N LEU A 31 11.84 11.19 -50.49
CA LEU A 31 10.82 11.57 -49.50
C LEU A 31 9.74 10.50 -49.26
N LYS A 32 10.02 9.23 -49.56
CA LYS A 32 9.13 8.10 -49.24
C LYS A 32 9.75 7.12 -48.25
N ASP A 33 10.20 7.65 -47.11
CA ASP A 33 10.48 6.83 -45.93
C ASP A 33 9.20 6.81 -45.07
N PRO A 34 8.40 5.71 -45.06
CA PRO A 34 7.16 5.63 -44.29
C PRO A 34 7.39 5.81 -42.78
N ASP A 35 8.61 5.61 -42.28
CA ASP A 35 8.95 5.77 -40.87
C ASP A 35 9.11 7.24 -40.43
N LYS A 36 9.29 8.18 -41.37
CA LYS A 36 9.36 9.62 -41.07
C LYS A 36 8.01 10.25 -40.74
N MET A 37 6.90 9.54 -41.01
CA MET A 37 5.55 10.05 -40.75
C MET A 37 5.20 10.01 -39.25
N PHE A 38 5.89 9.18 -38.47
CA PHE A 38 5.66 8.99 -37.03
C PHE A 38 6.83 9.42 -36.14
N ASP A 39 8.07 9.45 -36.66
CA ASP A 39 9.26 9.82 -35.90
C ASP A 39 9.97 11.04 -36.52
N SER A 40 9.76 12.23 -35.94
CA SER A 40 10.36 13.49 -36.38
C SER A 40 11.82 13.70 -35.97
N LEU A 41 12.39 12.80 -35.15
CA LEU A 41 13.72 12.98 -34.58
C LEU A 41 14.82 12.43 -35.50
N PRO A 42 15.91 13.20 -35.72
CA PRO A 42 17.07 12.71 -36.44
C PRO A 42 17.81 11.61 -35.65
N GLN A 43 18.51 10.72 -36.37
CA GLN A 43 19.41 9.76 -35.74
C GLN A 43 20.55 10.51 -35.04
N PRO A 44 20.99 10.08 -33.84
CA PRO A 44 20.68 8.82 -33.15
C PRO A 44 19.56 8.89 -32.10
N VAL A 45 19.00 10.09 -31.85
CA VAL A 45 18.04 10.34 -30.76
C VAL A 45 16.73 9.56 -30.95
N ARG A 46 16.38 9.25 -32.20
CA ARG A 46 15.26 8.39 -32.57
C ARG A 46 15.34 6.99 -31.93
N MET A 47 16.51 6.37 -31.96
CA MET A 47 16.69 5.05 -31.35
C MET A 47 16.51 5.11 -29.83
N VAL A 48 16.98 6.18 -29.20
CA VAL A 48 16.81 6.41 -27.77
C VAL A 48 15.33 6.56 -27.42
N SER A 49 14.57 7.35 -28.19
CA SER A 49 13.12 7.53 -27.95
C SER A 49 12.35 6.23 -28.08
N LYS A 50 12.69 5.37 -29.05
CA LYS A 50 12.05 4.06 -29.20
C LYS A 50 12.32 3.14 -28.01
N LEU A 51 13.56 3.14 -27.53
CA LEU A 51 13.92 2.35 -26.34
C LEU A 51 13.21 2.85 -25.08
N VAL A 52 13.11 4.17 -24.90
CA VAL A 52 12.39 4.76 -23.77
C VAL A 52 10.90 4.41 -23.84
N ASN A 53 10.26 4.56 -24.99
CA ASN A 53 8.85 4.22 -25.17
C ASN A 53 8.59 2.73 -24.91
N LEU A 54 9.44 1.85 -25.42
CA LEU A 54 9.34 0.40 -25.17
C LEU A 54 9.48 0.05 -23.68
N LEU A 55 10.38 0.75 -22.96
CA LEU A 55 10.54 0.55 -21.51
C LEU A 55 9.31 1.05 -20.74
N LEU A 56 8.73 2.19 -21.14
CA LEU A 56 7.54 2.74 -20.53
C LEU A 56 6.31 1.85 -20.76
N GLU A 57 6.11 1.37 -21.99
CA GLU A 57 5.03 0.44 -22.33
C GLU A 57 5.14 -0.84 -21.50
N ARG A 58 6.34 -1.44 -21.45
CA ARG A 58 6.58 -2.64 -20.65
C ARG A 58 6.39 -2.42 -19.16
N ALA A 59 6.83 -1.28 -18.63
CA ALA A 59 6.60 -0.93 -17.23
C ALA A 59 5.12 -0.75 -16.93
N TRP A 60 4.37 -0.16 -17.87
CA TRP A 60 2.93 0.03 -17.76
C TRP A 60 2.19 -1.31 -17.76
N GLU A 61 2.51 -2.22 -18.68
CA GLU A 61 1.94 -3.58 -18.72
C GLU A 61 2.20 -4.37 -17.43
N GLU A 62 3.40 -4.24 -16.86
CA GLU A 62 3.77 -4.91 -15.61
C GLU A 62 2.99 -4.34 -14.40
N ILE A 63 2.77 -3.02 -14.37
CA ILE A 63 1.98 -2.35 -13.33
C ILE A 63 0.50 -2.70 -13.47
N GLU A 64 -0.04 -2.64 -14.69
CA GLU A 64 -1.44 -2.93 -14.98
C GLU A 64 -1.76 -4.42 -14.79
N GLY A 65 -0.84 -5.33 -15.13
CA GLY A 65 -0.96 -6.75 -14.83
C GLY A 65 -0.97 -7.08 -13.32
N LYS A 66 -0.31 -6.25 -12.49
CA LYS A 66 -0.32 -6.39 -11.02
C LYS A 66 -1.51 -5.70 -10.35
N HIS A 67 -2.22 -4.82 -11.06
CA HIS A 67 -3.29 -4.01 -10.50
C HIS A 67 -4.55 -4.83 -10.10
N PRO A 68 -5.03 -5.82 -10.87
CA PRO A 68 -6.16 -6.66 -10.48
C PRO A 68 -5.87 -7.48 -9.22
N LEU A 69 -4.71 -8.13 -9.17
CA LEU A 69 -4.25 -8.91 -8.01
C LEU A 69 -4.15 -8.04 -6.75
N LEU A 70 -3.64 -6.81 -6.86
CA LEU A 70 -3.56 -5.88 -5.74
C LEU A 70 -4.94 -5.35 -5.32
N GLN A 71 -5.88 -5.14 -6.25
CA GLN A 71 -7.26 -4.77 -5.93
C GLN A 71 -7.99 -5.90 -5.19
N GLU A 72 -7.89 -7.13 -5.69
CA GLU A 72 -8.47 -8.32 -5.04
C GLU A 72 -7.90 -8.53 -3.64
N THR A 73 -6.57 -8.39 -3.49
CA THR A 73 -5.90 -8.48 -2.18
C THR A 73 -6.30 -7.35 -1.22
N LYS A 74 -6.56 -6.14 -1.74
CA LYS A 74 -7.07 -5.01 -0.94
C LYS A 74 -8.53 -5.21 -0.53
N GLN A 75 -9.38 -5.78 -1.39
CA GLN A 75 -10.77 -6.07 -1.06
C GLN A 75 -10.91 -7.25 -0.09
N GLN A 76 -10.06 -8.27 -0.21
CA GLN A 76 -10.05 -9.42 0.71
C GLN A 76 -9.49 -9.10 2.10
N LYS A 77 -8.71 -8.03 2.26
CA LYS A 77 -8.12 -7.64 3.55
C LYS A 77 -9.06 -6.92 4.52
N LEU A 78 -10.32 -6.68 4.15
CA LEU A 78 -11.18 -5.72 4.87
C LEU A 78 -12.51 -6.27 5.38
N SER A 79 -12.68 -7.59 5.52
CA SER A 79 -13.74 -8.09 6.42
C SER A 79 -13.19 -8.13 7.86
N THR A 80 -12.93 -6.97 8.44
CA THR A 80 -12.76 -6.88 9.89
C THR A 80 -14.07 -7.35 10.50
N ALA A 81 -14.05 -8.44 11.27
CA ALA A 81 -15.23 -8.92 11.95
C ALA A 81 -15.84 -7.77 12.75
N LEU A 82 -17.06 -7.38 12.39
CA LEU A 82 -17.82 -6.37 13.11
C LEU A 82 -18.34 -7.02 14.39
N TYR A 83 -17.69 -6.76 15.51
CA TYR A 83 -18.15 -7.20 16.82
C TYR A 83 -19.23 -6.24 17.31
N GLN A 84 -20.41 -6.79 17.61
CA GLN A 84 -21.44 -6.02 18.31
C GLN A 84 -21.20 -6.11 19.82
N PRO A 85 -21.38 -4.99 20.57
CA PRO A 85 -21.37 -5.04 22.03
C PRO A 85 -22.39 -6.05 22.54
N SER A 86 -22.00 -6.90 23.49
CA SER A 86 -22.92 -7.88 24.08
C SER A 86 -23.82 -7.27 25.15
N ASP A 87 -23.35 -6.24 25.84
CA ASP A 87 -24.08 -5.56 26.90
C ASP A 87 -23.52 -4.15 27.13
N GLU A 88 -24.30 -3.29 27.79
CA GLU A 88 -23.93 -1.92 28.14
C GLU A 88 -24.47 -1.58 29.53
N PHE A 89 -23.63 -0.96 30.37
CA PHE A 89 -24.01 -0.53 31.71
C PHE A 89 -23.43 0.84 32.03
N GLU A 90 -24.14 1.59 32.86
CA GLU A 90 -23.71 2.92 33.30
C GLU A 90 -22.79 2.85 34.51
N ILE A 91 -21.89 3.83 34.61
CA ILE A 91 -20.96 3.96 35.73
C ILE A 91 -21.17 5.30 36.44
N ALA A 92 -21.06 5.29 37.77
CA ALA A 92 -21.23 6.48 38.62
C ALA A 92 -19.97 7.36 38.63
N GLY A 93 -19.59 7.91 37.46
CA GLY A 93 -18.45 8.80 37.32
C GLY A 93 -17.62 8.54 36.07
N THR A 94 -16.38 9.02 36.06
CA THR A 94 -15.44 8.79 34.96
C THR A 94 -14.47 7.68 35.33
N ALA A 95 -14.33 6.70 34.43
CA ALA A 95 -13.34 5.65 34.56
C ALA A 95 -11.94 6.18 34.19
N ASN A 96 -11.00 6.07 35.11
CA ASN A 96 -9.60 6.39 34.91
C ASN A 96 -8.83 5.18 34.35
N CYS A 97 -9.12 4.00 34.89
CA CYS A 97 -8.48 2.76 34.48
C CYS A 97 -9.44 1.57 34.60
N ILE A 98 -9.18 0.55 33.79
CA ILE A 98 -9.99 -0.67 33.75
C ILE A 98 -9.07 -1.88 33.58
N VAL A 99 -9.38 -2.96 34.28
CA VAL A 99 -8.75 -4.26 34.07
C VAL A 99 -9.77 -5.36 34.24
N ALA A 100 -9.70 -6.37 33.39
CA ALA A 100 -10.56 -7.54 33.45
C ALA A 100 -9.75 -8.75 33.91
N SER A 101 -10.33 -9.58 34.76
CA SER A 101 -9.83 -10.92 35.04
C SER A 101 -10.99 -11.86 35.30
N ARG A 102 -10.90 -13.08 34.73
CA ARG A 102 -11.93 -14.12 34.85
C ARG A 102 -13.29 -13.60 34.39
N ILE A 103 -14.25 -13.50 35.32
CA ILE A 103 -15.61 -13.02 35.09
C ILE A 103 -15.85 -11.64 35.72
N TYR A 104 -14.78 -10.93 36.09
CA TYR A 104 -14.85 -9.67 36.81
C TYR A 104 -14.17 -8.55 36.01
N ILE A 105 -14.81 -7.38 36.02
CA ILE A 105 -14.24 -6.12 35.54
C ILE A 105 -13.97 -5.26 36.75
N PHE A 106 -12.73 -4.82 36.91
CA PHE A 106 -12.31 -3.87 37.93
C PHE A 106 -12.10 -2.52 37.26
N MET A 107 -12.66 -1.47 37.86
CA MET A 107 -12.62 -0.14 37.29
C MET A 107 -12.23 0.86 38.36
N GLY A 108 -11.12 1.56 38.14
CA GLY A 108 -10.73 2.72 38.92
C GLY A 108 -11.49 3.93 38.40
N ILE A 109 -12.27 4.57 39.27
CA ILE A 109 -13.03 5.79 39.00
C ILE A 109 -12.50 6.93 39.88
N SER A 110 -12.89 8.16 39.59
CA SER A 110 -12.46 9.35 40.35
C SER A 110 -12.88 9.35 41.83
N THR A 111 -13.81 8.48 42.22
CA THR A 111 -14.28 8.35 43.60
C THR A 111 -13.82 7.07 44.28
N GLY A 112 -13.05 6.21 43.60
CA GLY A 112 -12.56 4.94 44.17
C GLY A 112 -12.50 3.80 43.16
N LEU A 113 -12.90 2.61 43.57
CA LEU A 113 -12.82 1.37 42.79
C LEU A 113 -14.18 0.67 42.73
N SER A 114 -14.62 0.27 41.55
CA SER A 114 -15.84 -0.52 41.35
C SER A 114 -15.53 -1.86 40.70
N VAL A 115 -16.28 -2.89 41.07
CA VAL A 115 -16.15 -4.25 40.50
C VAL A 115 -17.48 -4.67 39.90
N PHE A 116 -17.45 -5.13 38.66
CA PHE A 116 -18.62 -5.59 37.91
C PHE A 116 -18.47 -7.05 37.50
N SER A 117 -19.61 -7.73 37.35
CA SER A 117 -19.71 -9.06 36.77
C SER A 117 -19.75 -8.96 35.24
N MET A 118 -18.88 -9.68 34.53
CA MET A 118 -18.99 -9.81 33.07
C MET A 118 -20.20 -10.62 32.60
N LEU A 119 -20.77 -11.44 33.49
CA LEU A 119 -21.89 -12.31 33.13
C LEU A 119 -23.24 -11.60 33.20
N THR A 120 -23.37 -10.66 34.13
CA THR A 120 -24.63 -9.96 34.42
C THR A 120 -24.56 -8.45 34.19
N SER A 121 -23.36 -7.91 33.93
CA SER A 121 -23.09 -6.47 33.82
C SER A 121 -23.51 -5.66 35.05
N GLU A 122 -23.73 -6.33 36.18
CA GLU A 122 -24.10 -5.71 37.44
C GLU A 122 -22.86 -5.37 38.27
N GLN A 123 -22.94 -4.25 38.99
CA GLN A 123 -21.95 -3.87 39.99
C GLN A 123 -22.05 -4.80 41.20
N LEU A 124 -20.96 -5.52 41.49
CA LEU A 124 -20.88 -6.45 42.61
C LEU A 124 -20.49 -5.74 43.91
N CYS A 125 -19.52 -4.84 43.84
CA CYS A 125 -19.09 -4.04 44.97
C CYS A 125 -18.38 -2.76 44.53
N ALA A 126 -18.28 -1.80 45.45
CA ALA A 126 -17.42 -0.63 45.30
C ALA A 126 -16.71 -0.30 46.60
N TRP A 127 -15.54 0.28 46.45
CA TRP A 127 -14.78 0.92 47.50
C TRP A 127 -14.68 2.41 47.15
N GLU A 128 -15.23 3.25 48.02
CA GLU A 128 -15.25 4.70 47.81
C GLU A 128 -14.21 5.39 48.71
N ALA A 129 -13.44 6.28 48.11
CA ALA A 129 -12.45 7.11 48.79
C ALA A 129 -12.52 8.54 48.26
N ALA A 130 -13.26 9.40 48.97
CA ALA A 130 -13.61 10.76 48.53
C ALA A 130 -12.45 11.72 48.19
N ARG A 131 -11.20 11.34 48.45
CA ARG A 131 -10.00 12.16 48.21
C ARG A 131 -8.92 11.47 47.38
N LEU A 132 -9.14 10.21 47.01
CA LEU A 132 -8.15 9.38 46.32
C LEU A 132 -8.70 8.97 44.97
N GLU A 133 -7.99 9.33 43.92
CA GLU A 133 -8.29 8.84 42.57
C GLU A 133 -7.44 7.61 42.28
N ILE A 134 -8.07 6.54 41.83
CA ILE A 134 -7.36 5.39 41.30
C ILE A 134 -6.84 5.76 39.91
N ASN A 135 -5.52 5.77 39.73
CA ASN A 135 -4.88 6.14 38.47
C ASN A 135 -4.56 4.91 37.61
N THR A 136 -3.97 3.88 38.23
CA THR A 136 -3.63 2.63 37.54
C THR A 136 -4.04 1.45 38.40
N ILE A 137 -4.44 0.37 37.73
CA ILE A 137 -4.72 -0.93 38.35
C ILE A 137 -4.08 -2.04 37.52
N GLN A 138 -3.55 -3.02 38.21
CA GLN A 138 -2.98 -4.24 37.67
C GLN A 138 -3.57 -5.42 38.42
N ILE A 139 -3.84 -6.50 37.70
CA ILE A 139 -4.35 -7.74 38.29
C ILE A 139 -3.38 -8.87 38.05
N SER A 140 -3.25 -9.74 39.04
CA SER A 140 -2.48 -10.98 38.94
C SER A 140 -3.30 -12.13 39.51
N ASP A 141 -3.60 -13.09 38.66
CA ASP A 141 -4.25 -14.34 39.05
C ASP A 141 -3.21 -15.33 39.55
N LEU A 142 -3.37 -15.80 40.79
CA LEU A 142 -2.52 -16.80 41.41
C LEU A 142 -3.39 -17.93 41.97
N ALA A 143 -3.31 -19.10 41.35
CA ALA A 143 -4.13 -20.26 41.67
C ALA A 143 -5.64 -19.90 41.73
N ASP A 144 -6.23 -19.93 42.92
CA ASP A 144 -7.66 -19.70 43.13
C ASP A 144 -8.00 -18.25 43.53
N SER A 145 -6.99 -17.38 43.64
CA SER A 145 -7.17 -15.97 44.01
C SER A 145 -6.70 -15.01 42.92
N SER A 146 -7.26 -13.80 42.95
CA SER A 146 -6.86 -12.68 42.12
C SER A 146 -6.42 -11.54 43.02
N TYR A 147 -5.23 -10.98 42.76
CA TYR A 147 -4.67 -9.86 43.51
C TYR A 147 -4.71 -8.62 42.63
N LEU A 148 -5.36 -7.58 43.13
CA LEU A 148 -5.42 -6.27 42.47
C LEU A 148 -4.43 -5.33 43.16
N LEU A 149 -3.50 -4.77 42.40
CA LEU A 149 -2.60 -3.72 42.83
C LEU A 149 -2.99 -2.43 42.11
N GLY A 150 -3.20 -1.36 42.85
CA GLY A 150 -3.52 -0.06 42.26
C GLY A 150 -2.64 1.05 42.81
N THR A 151 -2.41 2.09 42.00
CA THR A 151 -1.81 3.34 42.46
C THR A 151 -2.90 4.38 42.67
N VAL A 152 -2.81 5.07 43.80
CA VAL A 152 -3.71 6.19 44.14
C VAL A 152 -2.99 7.51 44.00
N ASP A 153 -3.70 8.53 43.53
CA ASP A 153 -3.26 9.92 43.57
C ASP A 153 -4.12 10.68 44.58
N GLU A 154 -3.47 11.46 45.44
CA GLU A 154 -4.15 12.41 46.30
C GLU A 154 -4.34 13.68 45.48
N LEU A 155 -5.58 13.98 45.09
CA LEU A 155 -5.87 15.25 44.45
C LEU A 155 -5.40 16.36 45.39
N GLY A 156 -4.33 17.05 45.00
CA GLY A 156 -3.71 18.17 45.70
C GLY A 156 -4.61 19.40 45.75
N ARG A 157 -5.83 19.27 46.25
CA ARG A 157 -6.72 20.38 46.56
C ARG A 157 -6.24 20.99 47.87
N TYR A 158 -5.26 21.88 47.73
CA TYR A 158 -4.94 22.86 48.74
C TYR A 158 -6.23 23.58 49.15
N HIS A 159 -6.52 23.55 50.45
CA HIS A 159 -7.57 24.33 51.09
C HIS A 159 -7.29 25.83 50.99
#